data_AF-A0A357YNR9-F1
#
_entry.id   AF-A0A357YNR9-F1
#
_cell.length_a   1.000
_cell.length_b   1.000
_cell.length_c   1.000
_cell.angle_alpha   90.00
_cell.angle_beta   90.00
_cell.angle_gamma   90.00
#
_symmetry.space_group_name_H-M   'P 1'
#
loop_
_entity.id
_entity.type
_entity.pdbx_description
1 polymer ?
#
loop_
_entity_poly.entity_id
_entity_poly.type
_entity_poly.pdbx_seq_one_letter_code
_entity_poly.pdbx_strand_id
1 'polypeptide(L)'
;MELSQALIFTYEQRKVLNDDVIERFAKALNVAHELIKEVEEDQVTLIIENNTFDKGCMAGIYYNDGDIHNNSDPIEQILELNKEKTALFELMLELEKEKSALLEKLLEDRK
;
A
#
# COMPACT_ATOMS: atom_id res chain seq x y z
N MET A 1 4.86 36.93 -5.61
CA MET A 1 3.42 37.28 -5.72
C MET A 1 2.72 36.45 -4.65
N GLU A 2 2.45 37.03 -3.49
CA GLU A 2 1.78 36.30 -2.40
C GLU A 2 0.27 36.38 -2.61
N LEU A 3 -0.28 35.45 -3.40
CA LEU A 3 -1.73 35.24 -3.43
C LEU A 3 -2.11 34.37 -2.22
N SER A 4 -3.16 34.77 -1.51
CA SER A 4 -3.73 33.90 -0.48
C SER A 4 -4.48 32.74 -1.13
N GLN A 5 -4.48 31.58 -0.48
CA GLN A 5 -5.22 30.40 -0.94
C GLN A 5 -6.72 30.70 -1.13
N ALA A 6 -7.29 31.55 -0.29
CA ALA A 6 -8.68 31.99 -0.40
C ALA A 6 -8.95 32.75 -1.71
N LEU A 7 -8.00 33.57 -2.17
CA LEU A 7 -8.12 34.29 -3.44
C LEU A 7 -7.96 33.34 -4.63
N ILE A 8 -7.04 32.37 -4.55
CA ILE A 8 -6.87 31.33 -5.57
C ILE A 8 -8.16 30.53 -5.76
N PHE A 9 -8.79 30.10 -4.67
CA PHE A 9 -10.09 29.41 -4.68
C PHE A 9 -11.18 30.20 -5.41
N THR A 10 -11.19 31.54 -5.30
CA THR A 10 -12.16 32.37 -6.03
C THR A 10 -11.87 32.45 -7.53
N TYR A 11 -10.64 32.23 -7.97
CA TYR A 11 -10.28 32.14 -9.39
C TYR A 11 -10.62 30.75 -9.95
N GLU A 12 -10.35 29.68 -9.20
CA GLU A 12 -10.67 28.29 -9.60
C GLU A 12 -12.17 28.09 -9.84
N GLN A 13 -13.05 28.73 -9.07
CA GLN A 13 -14.50 28.63 -9.27
C GLN A 13 -15.02 29.36 -10.52
N ARG A 14 -14.21 30.20 -11.18
CA ARG A 14 -14.65 30.96 -12.35
C ARG A 14 -14.47 30.12 -13.62
N LYS A 15 -15.54 29.98 -14.40
CA LYS A 15 -15.49 29.32 -15.71
C LYS A 15 -14.62 30.04 -16.74
N VAL A 16 -14.45 31.36 -16.60
CA VAL A 16 -13.66 32.20 -17.51
C VAL A 16 -12.82 33.16 -16.68
N LEU A 17 -11.52 33.21 -16.97
CA LEU A 17 -10.58 34.16 -16.38
C LEU A 17 -10.33 35.33 -17.34
N ASN A 18 -10.10 36.51 -16.79
CA ASN A 18 -9.73 37.69 -17.59
C ASN A 18 -8.30 37.55 -18.12
N ASP A 19 -8.04 38.05 -19.33
CA ASP A 19 -6.71 37.96 -19.96
C ASP A 19 -5.59 38.58 -19.10
N ASP A 20 -5.84 39.70 -18.42
CA ASP A 20 -4.88 40.32 -17.49
C ASP A 20 -4.47 39.39 -16.34
N VAL A 21 -5.37 38.52 -15.89
CA VAL A 21 -5.13 37.56 -14.81
C VAL A 21 -4.33 36.37 -15.35
N ILE A 22 -4.68 35.89 -16.55
CA ILE A 22 -3.96 34.82 -17.25
C ILE A 22 -2.51 35.24 -17.51
N GLU A 23 -2.28 36.46 -18.00
CA GLU A 23 -0.92 36.98 -18.26
C GLU A 23 -0.09 37.05 -16.97
N ARG A 24 -0.71 37.46 -15.86
CA ARG A 24 -0.04 37.49 -14.55
C ARG A 24 0.33 36.10 -14.07
N PHE A 25 -0.52 35.09 -14.25
CA PHE A 25 -0.21 33.71 -13.92
C PHE A 25 0.84 33.12 -14.85
N ALA A 26 0.76 33.37 -16.16
CA ALA A 26 1.73 32.93 -17.15
C ALA A 26 3.14 33.45 -16.82
N LYS A 27 3.26 34.72 -16.46
CA LYS A 27 4.52 35.33 -16.02
C LYS A 27 5.03 34.76 -14.69
N ALA A 28 4.14 34.45 -13.76
CA ALA A 28 4.52 33.87 -12.46
C ALA A 28 4.98 32.41 -12.58
N LEU A 29 4.34 31.64 -13.46
CA LEU A 29 4.64 30.23 -13.72
C LEU A 29 5.70 30.04 -14.82
N ASN A 30 6.11 31.12 -15.48
CA ASN A 30 7.05 31.13 -16.61
C ASN A 30 6.61 30.22 -17.77
N VAL A 31 5.32 30.29 -18.12
CA VAL A 31 4.69 29.54 -19.23
C VAL A 31 4.09 30.50 -20.26
N ALA A 32 3.81 30.02 -21.47
CA ALA A 32 3.11 30.82 -22.48
C ALA A 32 1.64 31.08 -22.07
N HIS A 33 1.08 32.22 -22.47
CA HIS A 33 -0.30 32.58 -22.15
C HIS A 33 -1.33 31.62 -22.77
N GLU A 34 -1.00 31.02 -23.92
CA GLU A 34 -1.86 30.07 -24.64
C GLU A 34 -1.99 28.76 -23.87
N LEU A 35 -0.89 28.28 -23.26
CA LEU A 35 -0.89 27.04 -22.48
C LEU A 35 -1.92 27.08 -21.35
N ILE A 36 -2.05 28.19 -20.62
CA ILE A 36 -3.04 28.31 -19.54
C ILE A 36 -4.48 28.24 -20.07
N LYS A 37 -4.74 28.67 -21.31
CA LYS A 37 -6.07 28.61 -21.95
C LYS A 37 -6.39 27.23 -22.51
N GLU A 38 -5.36 26.47 -22.90
CA GLU A 38 -5.47 25.15 -23.53
C GLU A 38 -5.30 23.99 -22.55
N VAL A 39 -4.96 24.25 -21.28
CA VAL A 39 -4.88 23.20 -20.25
C VAL A 39 -6.27 22.57 -20.07
N GLU A 40 -6.39 21.32 -20.50
CA GLU A 40 -7.47 20.44 -20.04
C GLU A 40 -7.15 19.99 -18.62
N GLU A 41 -8.05 20.29 -17.69
CA GLU A 41 -7.92 19.83 -16.30
C GLU A 41 -8.17 18.32 -16.28
N ASP A 42 -7.11 17.55 -16.06
CA ASP A 42 -7.23 16.10 -15.84
C ASP A 42 -8.06 15.91 -14.56
N GLN A 43 -9.10 15.08 -14.64
CA GLN A 43 -10.12 14.99 -13.60
C GLN A 43 -9.43 14.64 -12.28
N VAL A 44 -9.51 15.52 -11.27
CA VAL A 44 -8.88 15.32 -9.96
C VAL A 44 -9.31 13.97 -9.42
N THR A 45 -8.42 12.98 -9.50
CA THR A 45 -8.72 11.63 -9.06
C THR A 45 -8.69 11.65 -7.55
N LEU A 46 -9.87 11.72 -6.93
CA LEU A 46 -10.02 11.54 -5.48
C LEU A 46 -9.91 10.04 -5.18
N ILE A 47 -8.70 9.60 -4.83
CA ILE A 47 -8.48 8.23 -4.37
C ILE A 47 -8.85 8.17 -2.88
N ILE A 48 -10.04 7.64 -2.58
CA ILE A 48 -10.43 7.29 -1.22
C ILE A 48 -10.12 5.80 -1.03
N GLU A 49 -8.95 5.51 -0.48
CA GLU A 49 -8.54 4.12 -0.18
C GLU A 49 -9.26 3.63 1.07
N ASN A 50 -10.20 2.70 0.90
CA ASN A 50 -10.79 1.97 2.00
C ASN A 50 -9.89 0.75 2.31
N ASN A 51 -9.05 0.86 3.34
CA ASN A 51 -8.14 -0.19 3.80
C ASN A 51 -8.87 -1.35 4.49
N THR A 52 -9.79 -2.01 3.78
CA THR A 52 -10.37 -3.28 4.25
C THR A 52 -9.57 -4.42 3.64
N PHE A 53 -8.90 -5.20 4.48
CA PHE A 53 -8.11 -6.38 4.10
C PHE A 53 -8.98 -7.58 3.70
N ASP A 54 -10.04 -7.35 2.92
CA ASP A 54 -10.90 -8.41 2.42
C ASP A 54 -10.45 -8.86 1.02
N LYS A 55 -10.59 -10.15 0.74
CA LYS A 55 -10.16 -10.77 -0.53
C LYS A 55 -11.01 -10.22 -1.68
N GLY A 56 -10.42 -9.31 -2.44
CA GLY A 56 -11.09 -8.60 -3.55
C GLY A 56 -11.01 -7.08 -3.46
N CYS A 57 -10.35 -6.52 -2.44
CA CYS A 57 -10.06 -5.11 -2.38
C CYS A 57 -8.95 -4.74 -3.38
N MET A 58 -9.31 -4.58 -4.65
CA MET A 58 -8.46 -3.89 -5.62
C MET A 58 -8.48 -2.40 -5.26
N ALA A 59 -7.53 -1.98 -4.42
CA ALA A 59 -7.17 -0.58 -4.32
C ALA A 59 -6.70 -0.14 -5.70
N GLY A 60 -7.55 0.62 -6.40
CA GLY A 60 -7.24 1.72 -7.33
C GLY A 60 -6.02 1.68 -8.24
N ILE A 61 -5.46 0.52 -8.57
CA ILE A 61 -4.33 0.43 -9.47
C ILE A 61 -4.80 -0.32 -10.70
N TYR A 62 -4.97 0.45 -11.78
CA TYR A 62 -4.87 -0.02 -13.14
C TYR A 62 -3.47 -0.62 -13.33
N TYR A 63 -3.24 -1.80 -12.75
CA TYR A 63 -2.13 -2.63 -13.17
C TYR A 63 -2.52 -3.19 -14.52
N ASN A 64 -1.65 -2.97 -15.51
CA ASN A 64 -1.71 -3.66 -16.79
C ASN A 64 -1.99 -5.15 -16.53
N ASP A 65 -2.93 -5.70 -17.29
CA ASP A 65 -3.57 -7.03 -17.22
C ASP A 65 -2.60 -8.22 -17.41
N GLY A 66 -1.31 -8.05 -17.09
CA GLY A 66 -0.25 -9.02 -17.35
C GLY A 66 0.78 -9.19 -16.24
N ASP A 67 0.68 -8.47 -15.12
CA ASP A 67 1.75 -8.45 -14.09
C ASP A 67 1.25 -8.70 -12.66
N ILE A 68 0.14 -9.43 -12.50
CA ILE A 68 -0.22 -10.04 -11.20
C ILE A 68 0.65 -11.29 -11.03
N HIS A 69 1.95 -11.05 -10.81
CA HIS A 69 2.86 -12.05 -10.31
C HIS A 69 2.45 -12.40 -8.87
N ASN A 70 1.75 -13.53 -8.72
CA ASN A 70 1.79 -14.44 -7.56
C ASN A 70 2.30 -13.83 -6.24
N ASN A 71 1.63 -12.79 -5.73
CA ASN A 71 1.90 -12.34 -4.38
C ASN A 71 1.01 -13.20 -3.48
N SER A 72 1.55 -14.32 -3.00
CA SER A 72 0.88 -15.22 -2.07
C SER A 72 0.37 -14.37 -0.90
N ASP A 73 -0.93 -14.44 -0.64
CA ASP A 73 -1.60 -13.64 0.38
C ASP A 73 -0.80 -13.72 1.69
N PRO A 74 -0.35 -12.59 2.27
CA PRO A 74 0.42 -12.59 3.52
C PRO A 74 -0.27 -13.39 4.64
N ILE A 75 -1.61 -13.42 4.66
CA ILE A 75 -2.40 -14.20 5.62
C ILE A 75 -2.21 -15.70 5.40
N GLU A 76 -2.15 -16.14 4.14
CA GLU A 76 -1.93 -17.53 3.78
C GLU A 76 -0.52 -17.99 4.17
N GLN A 77 0.50 -17.16 3.92
CA GLN A 77 1.88 -17.42 4.35
C GLN A 77 1.99 -17.51 5.88
N ILE A 78 1.32 -16.61 6.62
CA ILE A 78 1.29 -16.66 8.08
C ILE A 78 0.61 -17.93 8.59
N LEU A 79 -0.47 -18.37 7.93
CA LEU A 79 -1.16 -19.59 8.30
C LEU A 79 -0.29 -20.82 8.06
N GLU A 80 0.42 -20.89 6.94
CA GLU A 80 1.36 -21.95 6.61
C GLU A 80 2.50 -22.03 7.64
N LEU A 81 3.14 -20.90 7.95
CA LEU A 81 4.19 -20.83 8.97
C LEU A 81 3.70 -21.29 10.36
N ASN A 82 2.45 -21.00 10.73
CA ASN A 82 1.89 -21.48 11.99
C ASN A 82 1.65 -23.00 12.01
N LYS A 83 1.28 -23.60 10.87
CA LYS A 83 1.13 -25.06 10.75
C LYS A 83 2.49 -25.74 10.86
N GLU A 84 3.49 -25.26 10.14
CA GLU A 84 4.87 -25.77 10.21
C GLU A 84 5.43 -25.66 11.64
N LYS A 85 5.22 -24.52 12.29
CA LYS A 85 5.63 -24.31 13.68
C LYS A 85 4.99 -25.34 14.63
N THR A 86 3.70 -25.62 14.45
CA THR A 86 2.98 -26.58 15.29
C THR A 86 3.53 -27.99 15.12
N ALA A 87 3.74 -28.42 13.87
CA ALA A 87 4.33 -29.72 13.57
C ALA A 87 5.76 -29.87 14.15
N LEU A 88 6.57 -28.81 14.09
CA LEU A 88 7.90 -28.79 14.68
C LEU A 88 7.86 -28.97 16.20
N PHE A 89 6.91 -28.31 16.88
CA PHE A 89 6.75 -28.45 18.33
C PHE A 89 6.30 -29.85 18.74
N GLU A 90 5.43 -30.49 17.97
CA GLU A 90 5.02 -31.88 18.21
C GLU A 90 6.21 -32.85 18.09
N LEU A 91 7.00 -32.73 17.03
CA LEU A 91 8.21 -33.55 16.83
C LEU A 91 9.25 -33.32 17.93
N MET A 92 9.46 -32.07 18.34
CA MET A 92 10.39 -31.74 19.41
C MET A 92 9.95 -32.33 20.76
N LEU A 93 8.64 -32.34 21.04
CA LEU A 93 8.08 -32.94 22.25
C LEU A 93 8.26 -34.47 22.26
N GLU A 94 8.11 -35.14 21.12
CA GLU A 94 8.38 -36.58 21.00
C GLU A 94 9.86 -36.89 21.24
N LEU A 95 10.75 -36.13 20.63
CA LEU A 95 12.20 -36.29 20.78
C LEU A 95 12.65 -36.03 22.23
N GLU A 96 12.05 -35.03 22.90
CA GLU A 96 12.29 -34.76 24.32
C GLU A 96 11.85 -35.94 25.20
N LYS A 97 10.68 -36.54 24.93
CA LYS A 97 10.18 -37.72 25.64
C LYS A 97 11.08 -38.94 25.43
N GLU A 98 11.51 -39.19 24.20
CA GLU A 98 12.42 -40.30 23.89
C GLU A 98 13.76 -40.13 24.61
N LYS A 99 14.35 -38.93 24.53
CA LYS A 99 15.61 -38.63 25.22
C LYS A 99 15.48 -38.77 26.73
N SER A 100 14.35 -38.35 27.31
CA SER A 100 14.09 -38.50 28.74
C SER A 100 14.00 -39.98 29.14
N ALA A 101 13.30 -40.80 28.36
CA ALA A 101 13.22 -42.24 28.61
C ALA A 101 14.58 -42.95 28.47
N LEU A 102 15.42 -42.56 27.50
CA LEU A 102 16.78 -43.07 27.36
C LEU A 102 17.66 -42.68 28.56
N LEU A 103 17.53 -41.44 29.04
CA LEU A 103 18.24 -40.98 30.23
C LEU A 103 17.80 -41.74 31.49
N GLU A 104 16.50 -42.00 31.65
CA GLU A 104 15.97 -42.81 32.75
C GLU A 104 16.56 -44.23 32.74
N LYS A 105 16.58 -44.91 31.59
CA LYS A 105 17.19 -46.24 31.45
C LYS A 105 18.69 -46.26 31.81
N LEU A 106 19.45 -45.28 31.32
CA LEU A 106 20.88 -45.17 31.64
C LEU A 106 21.15 -44.88 33.13
N LEU A 107 20.19 -44.26 33.83
CA LEU A 107 20.27 -44.05 35.28
C LEU A 107 19.89 -45.32 36.05
N GLU A 108 18.95 -46.13 35.53
CA GLU A 108 18.61 -47.44 36.10
C GLU A 108 19.74 -48.44 35.95
N ASP A 109 20.39 -48.51 34.78
CA ASP A 109 21.52 -49.42 34.51
C ASP A 109 22.78 -49.11 35.35
N ARG A 110 22.86 -47.91 35.96
CA ARG A 110 23.96 -47.50 36.85
C ARG A 110 23.67 -47.69 38.35
N LYS A 111 22.51 -48.24 38.72
CA LYS A 111 22.18 -48.66 40.09
C LYS A 111 22.53 -50.13 40.31
#